data_AF-A0A061J4C3-F1
#
_entry.id   AF-A0A061J4C3-F1
#
_cell.length_a   1.000
_cell.length_b   1.000
_cell.length_c   1.000
_cell.angle_alpha   90.00
_cell.angle_beta   90.00
_cell.angle_gamma   90.00
#
_symmetry.space_group_name_H-M   'P 1'
#
loop_
_entity.id
_entity.type
_entity.pdbx_description
1 polymer ?
#
loop_
_entity_poly.entity_id
_entity_poly.type
_entity_poly.pdbx_seq_one_letter_code
_entity_poly.pdbx_strand_id
1 'polypeptide(L)'
;MHAVPFVGFAELLRHAEVGGGFGQCRGETAPTGALLLGVQTSSAPAPPPTGTTSAGILSVLVCFACEAFLPDPTSLLAEVGNIDEMMLLIAPGEQDQTDLLRRVAVLRCRIANFRMGLYLKEKLLQELIAPSMRASFVAKAPGAVQAYKETLDKVRQVSGRLDDTRDMLNQANLNFVCGVSMRMAQGSAMLDFKMSILNQVAAVCLPIHVVISLFGMNCRVPYIKDDYPTLTAFWVICAGFALWAIVFMSPLILDAIRGLKAPPVAPYS
;
A
#
# COMPACT_ATOMS: atom_id res chain seq x y z
N MET A 1 -27.61 6.60 -3.72
CA MET A 1 -28.43 7.81 -3.52
C MET A 1 -27.80 8.93 -4.32
N HIS A 2 -28.42 9.34 -5.43
CA HIS A 2 -27.93 10.41 -6.29
C HIS A 2 -28.16 11.76 -5.60
N ALA A 3 -27.09 12.34 -5.05
CA ALA A 3 -27.11 13.75 -4.64
C ALA A 3 -27.30 14.61 -5.90
N VAL A 4 -28.30 15.49 -5.88
CA VAL A 4 -28.67 16.35 -7.00
C VAL A 4 -27.48 17.29 -7.29
N PRO A 5 -26.89 17.27 -8.50
CA PRO A 5 -25.56 17.86 -8.74
C PRO A 5 -25.49 19.39 -8.71
N PHE A 6 -26.60 20.10 -8.43
CA PHE A 6 -26.68 21.56 -8.56
C PHE A 6 -27.09 22.31 -7.29
N VAL A 7 -27.38 21.61 -6.18
CA VAL A 7 -27.83 22.29 -4.94
C VAL A 7 -26.75 23.21 -4.37
N GLY A 8 -25.48 22.78 -4.43
CA GLY A 8 -24.36 23.63 -3.98
C GLY A 8 -24.07 24.82 -4.90
N PHE A 9 -24.38 24.71 -6.20
CA PHE A 9 -24.18 25.79 -7.17
C PHE A 9 -25.15 26.95 -6.94
N ALA A 10 -26.40 26.66 -6.57
CA ALA A 10 -27.39 27.67 -6.23
C ALA A 10 -26.99 28.46 -4.96
N GLU A 11 -26.46 27.77 -3.93
CA GLU A 11 -25.98 28.41 -2.70
C GLU A 11 -24.73 29.28 -2.96
N LEU A 12 -23.82 28.83 -3.84
CA LEU A 12 -22.63 29.58 -4.27
C LEU A 12 -22.97 30.81 -5.13
N LEU A 13 -23.95 30.69 -6.03
CA LEU A 13 -24.49 31.85 -6.76
C LEU A 13 -25.13 32.85 -5.81
N ARG A 14 -25.88 32.37 -4.80
CA ARG A 14 -26.46 33.23 -3.76
C ARG A 14 -25.39 33.93 -2.93
N HIS A 15 -24.27 33.27 -2.62
CA HIS A 15 -23.13 33.90 -1.94
C HIS A 15 -22.39 34.91 -2.83
N ALA A 16 -22.27 34.67 -4.14
CA ALA A 16 -21.72 35.65 -5.08
C ALA A 16 -22.64 36.86 -5.29
N GLU A 17 -23.96 36.66 -5.18
CA GLU A 17 -24.99 37.70 -5.28
C GLU A 17 -25.12 38.50 -3.97
N VAL A 18 -25.00 37.85 -2.81
CA VAL A 18 -25.05 38.48 -1.47
C VAL A 18 -23.72 39.12 -1.07
N GLY A 19 -22.58 38.61 -1.54
CA GLY A 19 -21.26 39.23 -1.36
C GLY A 19 -21.09 40.58 -2.05
N GLY A 20 -22.04 40.96 -2.91
CA GLY A 20 -22.15 42.30 -3.50
C GLY A 20 -22.85 43.34 -2.61
N GLY A 21 -23.33 42.98 -1.41
CA GLY A 21 -24.14 43.88 -0.59
C GLY A 21 -24.06 43.64 0.93
N PHE A 22 -22.98 44.12 1.57
CA PHE A 22 -22.90 44.59 2.98
C PHE A 22 -21.46 45.14 3.14
N GLY A 23 -21.17 46.41 3.44
CA GLY A 23 -21.93 47.44 4.13
C GLY A 23 -21.05 48.00 5.27
N GLN A 24 -20.57 49.23 5.09
CA GLN A 24 -19.76 50.00 6.03
C GLN A 24 -20.53 50.34 7.33
N CYS A 25 -19.76 50.59 8.40
CA CYS A 25 -20.09 51.32 9.65
C CYS A 25 -20.63 50.58 10.90
N ARG A 26 -19.82 50.65 11.97
CA ARG A 26 -20.26 50.84 13.36
C ARG A 26 -19.42 51.97 13.99
N GLY A 27 -20.02 53.16 14.18
CA GLY A 27 -19.52 54.23 15.08
C GLY A 27 -19.72 53.81 16.54
N GLU A 28 -19.06 54.36 17.56
CA GLU A 28 -18.98 55.76 18.03
C GLU A 28 -17.85 55.80 19.10
N THR A 29 -16.99 56.81 19.28
CA THR A 29 -17.27 58.11 19.91
C THR A 29 -16.14 59.13 19.66
N ALA A 30 -16.52 60.40 19.47
CA ALA A 30 -15.68 61.61 19.36
C ALA A 30 -15.27 62.13 20.78
N PRO A 31 -14.57 63.29 21.00
CA PRO A 31 -14.51 64.49 20.16
C PRO A 31 -13.17 65.29 20.06
N THR A 32 -13.17 66.24 19.10
CA THR A 32 -12.71 67.65 19.20
C THR A 32 -11.65 68.08 18.16
N GLY A 33 -12.04 69.02 17.26
CA GLY A 33 -11.15 70.09 16.80
C GLY A 33 -11.02 70.36 15.28
N ALA A 34 -11.61 71.49 14.83
CA ALA A 34 -11.14 72.39 13.75
C ALA A 34 -11.28 71.95 12.26
N LEU A 35 -12.21 72.55 11.48
CA LEU A 35 -12.09 73.76 10.60
C LEU A 35 -11.57 73.46 9.18
N LEU A 36 -12.45 73.42 8.16
CA LEU A 36 -12.64 74.48 7.15
C LEU A 36 -13.43 74.04 5.90
N LEU A 37 -14.15 75.04 5.38
CA LEU A 37 -14.99 75.10 4.19
C LEU A 37 -14.39 74.53 2.90
N GLY A 38 -15.26 73.93 2.08
CA GLY A 38 -15.01 73.68 0.66
C GLY A 38 -16.25 73.14 -0.04
N VAL A 39 -17.20 74.01 -0.36
CA VAL A 39 -18.35 73.71 -1.22
C VAL A 39 -17.87 73.51 -2.66
N GLN A 40 -18.08 72.32 -3.24
CA GLN A 40 -18.27 72.16 -4.67
C GLN A 40 -19.35 71.10 -4.95
N THR A 41 -20.42 71.57 -5.55
CA THR A 41 -21.45 70.82 -6.28
C THR A 41 -20.85 70.10 -7.48
N SER A 42 -20.98 68.78 -7.55
CA SER A 42 -20.91 68.05 -8.83
C SER A 42 -21.73 66.76 -8.74
N SER A 43 -22.68 66.67 -9.66
CA SER A 43 -23.56 65.55 -9.96
C SER A 43 -22.82 64.34 -10.50
N ALA A 44 -22.99 63.15 -9.92
CA ALA A 44 -22.80 61.86 -10.58
C ALA A 44 -23.41 60.70 -9.76
N PRO A 45 -23.85 59.60 -10.39
CA PRO A 45 -24.92 58.73 -9.91
C PRO A 45 -24.44 57.64 -8.94
N ALA A 46 -25.41 57.11 -8.19
CA ALA A 46 -25.26 55.89 -7.40
C ALA A 46 -24.61 54.76 -8.23
N PRO A 47 -23.70 53.96 -7.65
CA PRO A 47 -23.13 52.82 -8.34
C PRO A 47 -24.28 51.85 -8.69
N PRO A 48 -24.35 51.35 -9.94
CA PRO A 48 -25.34 50.35 -10.29
C PRO A 48 -25.11 49.09 -9.45
N PRO A 49 -26.16 48.32 -9.11
CA PRO A 49 -25.99 47.02 -8.51
C PRO A 49 -25.07 46.23 -9.45
N THR A 50 -23.90 45.82 -8.95
CA THR A 50 -22.94 45.02 -9.71
C THR A 50 -23.59 43.68 -9.98
N GLY A 51 -24.30 43.63 -11.12
CA GLY A 51 -24.81 42.41 -11.69
C GLY A 51 -23.67 41.41 -11.82
N THR A 52 -24.00 40.17 -11.55
CA THR A 52 -23.15 38.98 -11.67
C THR A 52 -22.31 39.09 -12.95
N THR A 53 -21.04 39.46 -12.80
CA THR A 53 -20.15 39.58 -13.95
C THR A 53 -19.90 38.18 -14.49
N SER A 54 -19.90 38.01 -15.81
CA SER A 54 -19.63 36.72 -16.47
C SER A 54 -18.30 36.09 -16.03
N ALA A 55 -17.32 36.92 -15.67
CA ALA A 55 -16.07 36.52 -15.02
C ALA A 55 -16.28 35.86 -13.65
N GLY A 56 -17.16 36.40 -12.80
CA GLY A 56 -17.50 35.81 -11.50
C GLY A 56 -18.29 34.51 -11.61
N ILE A 57 -19.17 34.40 -12.60
CA ILE A 57 -19.89 33.13 -12.87
C ILE A 57 -18.89 32.05 -13.30
N LEU A 58 -17.94 32.38 -14.17
CA LEU A 58 -16.88 31.46 -14.59
C LEU A 58 -15.96 31.06 -13.43
N SER A 59 -15.62 31.99 -12.51
CA SER A 59 -14.79 31.65 -11.37
C SER A 59 -15.48 30.68 -10.42
N VAL A 60 -16.77 30.91 -10.14
CA VAL A 60 -17.59 29.99 -9.35
C VAL A 60 -17.73 28.64 -10.04
N LEU A 61 -17.93 28.61 -11.37
CA LEU A 61 -18.02 27.36 -12.13
C LEU A 61 -16.72 26.54 -12.07
N VAL A 62 -15.57 27.21 -12.19
CA VAL A 62 -14.25 26.55 -12.08
C VAL A 62 -14.03 26.03 -10.66
N CYS A 63 -14.36 26.80 -9.62
CA CYS A 63 -14.27 26.35 -8.22
C CYS A 63 -15.18 25.14 -8.00
N PHE A 64 -16.43 25.23 -8.44
CA PHE A 64 -17.41 24.15 -8.35
C PHE A 64 -16.94 22.89 -9.09
N ALA A 65 -16.42 23.01 -10.31
CA ALA A 65 -15.87 21.87 -11.05
C ALA A 65 -14.60 21.29 -10.38
N CYS A 66 -13.82 22.11 -9.70
CA CYS A 66 -12.68 21.60 -8.93
C CYS A 66 -13.12 20.82 -7.69
N GLU A 67 -14.20 21.27 -7.03
CA GLU A 67 -14.75 20.63 -5.82
C GLU A 67 -15.65 19.40 -6.11
N ALA A 68 -16.51 19.47 -7.14
CA ALA A 68 -17.50 18.43 -7.44
C ALA A 68 -16.88 17.10 -7.90
N PHE A 69 -15.61 17.13 -8.35
CA PHE A 69 -14.87 15.94 -8.77
C PHE A 69 -13.76 15.56 -7.78
N LEU A 70 -13.86 15.99 -6.52
CA LEU A 70 -12.98 15.49 -5.46
C LEU A 70 -13.35 14.02 -5.17
N PRO A 71 -12.44 13.05 -5.40
CA PRO A 71 -12.70 11.68 -5.04
C PRO A 71 -12.79 11.58 -3.52
N ASP A 72 -13.76 10.82 -3.02
CA ASP A 72 -13.91 10.60 -1.58
C ASP A 72 -12.84 9.60 -1.10
N PRO A 73 -11.81 10.06 -0.34
CA PRO A 73 -10.72 9.20 0.10
C PRO A 73 -11.20 8.17 1.14
N THR A 74 -12.36 8.37 1.79
CA THR A 74 -12.85 7.47 2.84
C THR A 74 -13.15 6.07 2.31
N SER A 75 -13.68 5.99 1.09
CA SER A 75 -13.94 4.71 0.41
C SER A 75 -12.66 3.91 0.16
N LEU A 76 -11.59 4.58 -0.27
CA LEU A 76 -10.28 3.96 -0.47
C LEU A 76 -9.65 3.55 0.85
N LEU A 77 -9.80 4.38 1.88
CA LEU A 77 -9.23 4.14 3.20
C LEU A 77 -9.88 2.92 3.89
N ALA A 78 -11.19 2.76 3.73
CA ALA A 78 -11.90 1.54 4.15
C ALA A 78 -11.45 0.31 3.34
N GLU A 79 -11.24 0.45 2.04
CA GLU A 79 -10.73 -0.64 1.19
C GLU A 79 -9.29 -1.04 1.57
N VAL A 80 -8.41 -0.07 1.88
CA VAL A 80 -7.06 -0.32 2.42
C VAL A 80 -7.16 -1.04 3.77
N GLY A 81 -8.04 -0.59 4.67
CA GLY A 81 -8.27 -1.25 5.97
C GLY A 81 -8.69 -2.71 5.83
N ASN A 82 -9.61 -3.01 4.91
CA ASN A 82 -10.02 -4.39 4.62
C ASN A 82 -8.86 -5.24 4.08
N ILE A 83 -7.96 -4.67 3.26
CA ILE A 83 -6.78 -5.38 2.77
C ILE A 83 -5.80 -5.66 3.91
N ASP A 84 -5.60 -4.70 4.82
CA ASP A 84 -4.69 -4.85 5.97
C ASP A 84 -5.21 -5.92 6.94
N GLU A 85 -6.51 -5.94 7.25
CA GLU A 85 -7.11 -7.01 8.06
C GLU A 85 -6.98 -8.38 7.39
N MET A 86 -7.29 -8.48 6.09
CA MET A 86 -7.17 -9.74 5.34
C MET A 86 -5.72 -10.24 5.30
N MET A 87 -4.76 -9.32 5.22
CA MET A 87 -3.33 -9.61 5.24
C MET A 87 -2.83 -10.10 6.61
N LEU A 88 -3.31 -9.50 7.70
CA LEU A 88 -3.00 -9.94 9.06
C LEU A 88 -3.56 -11.34 9.37
N LEU A 89 -4.72 -11.68 8.78
CA LEU A 89 -5.41 -12.95 9.00
C LEU A 89 -4.96 -14.10 8.08
N ILE A 90 -4.13 -13.83 7.05
CA ILE A 90 -3.83 -14.86 6.04
C ILE A 90 -2.91 -15.95 6.63
N ALA A 91 -3.51 -17.11 6.95
CA ALA A 91 -2.87 -18.41 6.75
C ALA A 91 -2.84 -18.67 5.23
N PRO A 92 -1.70 -19.05 4.62
CA PRO A 92 -1.53 -18.91 3.19
C PRO A 92 -2.17 -20.09 2.46
N GLY A 93 -3.33 -19.87 1.86
CA GLY A 93 -3.73 -20.60 0.65
C GLY A 93 -3.11 -19.92 -0.58
N GLU A 94 -2.62 -20.70 -1.56
CA GLU A 94 -2.01 -20.12 -2.78
C GLU A 94 -2.98 -19.22 -3.56
N GLN A 95 -4.28 -19.53 -3.53
CA GLN A 95 -5.30 -18.73 -4.21
C GLN A 95 -5.52 -17.37 -3.54
N ASP A 96 -5.56 -17.32 -2.21
CA ASP A 96 -5.81 -16.09 -1.45
C ASP A 96 -4.66 -15.07 -1.58
N GLN A 97 -3.42 -15.55 -1.71
CA GLN A 97 -2.27 -14.67 -1.95
C GLN A 97 -2.37 -13.94 -3.30
N THR A 98 -2.79 -14.64 -4.35
CA THR A 98 -2.92 -14.03 -5.69
C THR A 98 -4.07 -13.03 -5.76
N ASP A 99 -5.19 -13.30 -5.08
CA ASP A 99 -6.32 -12.35 -5.00
C ASP A 99 -5.94 -11.09 -4.21
N LEU A 100 -5.24 -11.27 -3.07
CA LEU A 100 -4.69 -10.16 -2.29
C LEU A 100 -3.80 -9.23 -3.13
N LEU A 101 -2.80 -9.81 -3.81
CA LEU A 101 -1.88 -9.05 -4.66
C LEU A 101 -2.61 -8.33 -5.80
N ARG A 102 -3.65 -8.96 -6.36
CA ARG A 102 -4.49 -8.35 -7.39
C ARG A 102 -5.24 -7.13 -6.85
N ARG A 103 -5.86 -7.24 -5.67
CA ARG A 103 -6.56 -6.12 -5.02
C ARG A 103 -5.61 -4.96 -4.71
N VAL A 104 -4.43 -5.25 -4.18
CA VAL A 104 -3.39 -4.23 -3.94
C VAL A 104 -3.00 -3.53 -5.25
N ALA A 105 -2.82 -4.26 -6.35
CA ALA A 105 -2.47 -3.68 -7.64
C ALA A 105 -3.57 -2.75 -8.18
N VAL A 106 -4.84 -3.19 -8.14
CA VAL A 106 -6.00 -2.37 -8.56
C VAL A 106 -6.09 -1.11 -7.73
N LEU A 107 -5.89 -1.21 -6.41
CA LEU A 107 -5.98 -0.07 -5.50
C LEU A 107 -4.84 0.93 -5.74
N ARG A 108 -3.61 0.47 -5.98
CA ARG A 108 -2.48 1.34 -6.39
C ARG A 108 -2.77 2.08 -7.69
N CYS A 109 -3.31 1.41 -8.70
CA CYS A 109 -3.69 2.05 -9.95
C CYS A 109 -4.79 3.11 -9.74
N ARG A 110 -5.79 2.81 -8.89
CA ARG A 110 -6.89 3.72 -8.57
C ARG A 110 -6.40 4.97 -7.84
N ILE A 111 -5.53 4.79 -6.84
CA ILE A 111 -4.88 5.90 -6.12
C ILE A 111 -4.04 6.76 -7.08
N ALA A 112 -3.26 6.14 -7.98
CA ALA A 112 -2.46 6.86 -8.96
C ALA A 112 -3.32 7.70 -9.93
N ASN A 113 -4.43 7.14 -10.41
CA ASN A 113 -5.38 7.87 -11.28
C ASN A 113 -5.99 9.07 -10.57
N PHE A 114 -6.43 8.91 -9.32
CA PHE A 114 -6.97 10.02 -8.54
C PHE A 114 -5.93 11.09 -8.25
N ARG A 115 -4.70 10.71 -7.92
CA ARG A 115 -3.59 11.64 -7.69
C ARG A 115 -3.25 12.44 -8.94
N MET A 116 -3.25 11.81 -10.12
CA MET A 116 -3.03 12.52 -11.38
C MET A 116 -4.10 13.58 -11.64
N GLY A 117 -5.38 13.23 -11.44
CA GLY A 117 -6.49 14.17 -11.59
C GLY A 117 -6.43 15.35 -10.62
N LEU A 118 -6.09 15.09 -9.35
CA LEU A 118 -5.91 16.13 -8.33
C LEU A 118 -4.71 17.03 -8.64
N TYR A 119 -3.60 16.46 -9.12
CA TYR A 119 -2.41 17.22 -9.50
C TYR A 119 -2.70 18.19 -10.66
N LEU A 120 -3.43 17.73 -11.69
CA LEU A 120 -3.87 18.59 -12.80
C LEU A 120 -4.75 19.75 -12.32
N LYS A 121 -5.71 19.47 -11.42
CA LYS A 121 -6.54 20.51 -10.80
C LYS A 121 -5.69 21.49 -9.99
N GLU A 122 -4.79 20.99 -9.15
CA GLU A 122 -3.91 21.81 -8.33
C GLU A 122 -3.06 22.75 -9.20
N LYS A 123 -2.48 22.24 -10.30
CA LYS A 123 -1.70 23.03 -11.25
C LYS A 123 -2.53 24.10 -11.94
N LEU A 124 -3.75 23.76 -12.39
CA LEU A 124 -4.68 24.73 -12.94
C LEU A 124 -4.94 25.86 -11.94
N LEU A 125 -5.30 25.53 -10.71
CA LEU A 125 -5.60 26.52 -9.66
C LEU A 125 -4.37 27.38 -9.32
N GLN A 126 -3.16 26.80 -9.27
CA GLN A 126 -1.91 27.54 -9.07
C GLN A 126 -1.68 28.57 -10.19
N GLU A 127 -1.88 28.18 -11.45
CA GLU A 127 -1.76 29.08 -12.60
C GLU A 127 -2.84 30.19 -12.58
N LEU A 128 -4.07 29.88 -12.16
CA LEU A 128 -5.15 30.87 -12.06
C LEU A 128 -4.91 31.90 -10.94
N ILE A 129 -4.19 31.53 -9.89
CA ILE A 129 -3.79 32.44 -8.79
C ILE A 129 -2.57 33.29 -9.19
N ALA A 130 -1.76 32.81 -10.12
CA ALA A 130 -0.51 33.43 -10.52
C ALA A 130 -0.73 34.84 -11.11
N PRO A 131 0.22 35.78 -10.91
CA PRO A 131 0.09 37.17 -11.38
C PRO A 131 -0.09 37.30 -12.90
N SER A 132 0.46 36.36 -13.67
CA SER A 132 0.40 36.28 -15.13
C SER A 132 -1.03 36.11 -15.67
N MET A 133 -1.90 35.43 -14.92
CA MET A 133 -3.30 35.18 -15.30
C MET A 133 -4.26 36.25 -14.82
N ARG A 134 -3.82 37.25 -14.03
CA ARG A 134 -4.71 38.32 -13.51
C ARG A 134 -5.26 39.26 -14.58
N ALA A 135 -4.66 39.29 -15.77
CA ALA A 135 -5.20 39.97 -16.94
C ALA A 135 -6.26 39.14 -17.68
N SER A 136 -6.36 37.84 -17.40
CA SER A 136 -7.33 36.94 -18.02
C SER A 136 -8.75 37.24 -17.50
N PHE A 137 -9.72 37.05 -18.38
CA PHE A 137 -11.14 37.25 -18.10
C PHE A 137 -11.62 36.47 -16.87
N VAL A 138 -11.02 35.30 -16.61
CA VAL A 138 -11.38 34.38 -15.54
C VAL A 138 -10.91 34.86 -14.15
N ALA A 139 -9.79 35.58 -14.07
CA ALA A 139 -9.25 36.08 -12.80
C ALA A 139 -9.53 37.58 -12.55
N LYS A 140 -10.29 38.21 -13.45
CA LYS A 140 -10.58 39.65 -13.43
C LYS A 140 -11.62 40.05 -12.37
N ALA A 141 -12.42 39.11 -11.88
CA ALA A 141 -13.48 39.39 -10.92
C ALA A 141 -12.91 39.70 -9.51
N PRO A 142 -13.43 40.72 -8.80
CA PRO A 142 -13.04 41.01 -7.42
C PRO A 142 -13.41 39.81 -6.53
N GLY A 143 -12.40 39.19 -5.89
CA GLY A 143 -12.59 38.00 -5.03
C GLY A 143 -12.36 36.64 -5.71
N ALA A 144 -12.19 36.55 -7.03
CA ALA A 144 -11.94 35.27 -7.71
C ALA A 144 -10.65 34.57 -7.23
N VAL A 145 -9.59 35.34 -7.00
CA VAL A 145 -8.31 34.82 -6.48
C VAL A 145 -8.47 34.19 -5.09
N GLN A 146 -9.35 34.75 -4.25
CA GLN A 146 -9.61 34.23 -2.91
C GLN A 146 -10.38 32.91 -3.01
N ALA A 147 -11.40 32.84 -3.86
CA ALA A 147 -12.15 31.60 -4.13
C ALA A 147 -11.26 30.48 -4.69
N TYR A 148 -10.32 30.81 -5.59
CA TYR A 148 -9.34 29.84 -6.09
C TYR A 148 -8.37 29.34 -5.02
N LYS A 149 -7.93 30.21 -4.09
CA LYS A 149 -7.09 29.79 -2.97
C LYS A 149 -7.82 28.82 -2.05
N GLU A 150 -9.06 29.13 -1.68
CA GLU A 150 -9.87 28.26 -0.83
C GLU A 150 -10.13 26.89 -1.50
N THR A 151 -10.43 26.90 -2.80
CA THR A 151 -10.58 25.67 -3.59
C THR A 151 -9.27 24.88 -3.67
N LEU A 152 -8.14 25.56 -3.86
CA LEU A 152 -6.82 24.96 -3.91
C LEU A 152 -6.46 24.26 -2.60
N ASP A 153 -6.76 24.89 -1.47
CA ASP A 153 -6.50 24.33 -0.14
C ASP A 153 -7.35 23.08 0.12
N LYS A 154 -8.61 23.07 -0.31
CA LYS A 154 -9.47 21.86 -0.27
C LYS A 154 -8.92 20.73 -1.14
N VAL A 155 -8.49 21.03 -2.37
CA VAL A 155 -7.88 20.04 -3.29
C VAL A 155 -6.60 19.47 -2.68
N ARG A 156 -5.74 20.31 -2.09
CA ARG A 156 -4.53 19.89 -1.40
C ARG A 156 -4.81 19.02 -0.18
N GLN A 157 -5.83 19.36 0.60
CA GLN A 157 -6.25 18.54 1.74
C GLN A 157 -6.63 17.13 1.29
N VAL A 158 -7.44 17.00 0.22
CA VAL A 158 -7.82 15.69 -0.33
C VAL A 158 -6.61 14.95 -0.92
N SER A 159 -5.69 15.66 -1.59
CA SER A 159 -4.44 15.06 -2.07
C SER A 159 -3.58 14.51 -0.93
N GLY A 160 -3.44 15.25 0.17
CA GLY A 160 -2.69 14.80 1.34
C GLY A 160 -3.27 13.51 1.92
N ARG A 161 -4.60 13.45 2.10
CA ARG A 161 -5.29 12.23 2.57
C ARG A 161 -5.11 11.04 1.64
N LEU A 162 -5.04 11.29 0.33
CA LEU A 162 -4.79 10.24 -0.66
C LEU A 162 -3.34 9.73 -0.59
N ASP A 163 -2.38 10.61 -0.32
CA ASP A 163 -0.98 10.23 -0.09
C ASP A 163 -0.83 9.43 1.21
N ASP A 164 -1.51 9.82 2.30
CA ASP A 164 -1.55 9.02 3.53
C ASP A 164 -2.11 7.61 3.26
N THR A 165 -3.19 7.52 2.48
CA THR A 165 -3.81 6.23 2.07
C THR A 165 -2.84 5.37 1.26
N ARG A 166 -2.06 5.99 0.37
CA ARG A 166 -1.03 5.31 -0.42
C ARG A 166 0.07 4.73 0.48
N ASP A 167 0.52 5.51 1.45
CA ASP A 167 1.59 5.10 2.36
C ASP A 167 1.13 3.97 3.27
N MET A 168 -0.11 4.03 3.79
CA MET A 168 -0.73 2.91 4.51
C MET A 168 -0.79 1.64 3.67
N LEU A 169 -1.25 1.72 2.41
CA LEU A 169 -1.29 0.56 1.51
C LEU A 169 0.11 -0.01 1.23
N ASN A 170 1.11 0.86 1.12
CA ASN A 170 2.49 0.42 0.90
C ASN A 170 3.06 -0.27 2.14
N GLN A 171 2.79 0.28 3.33
CA GLN A 171 3.16 -0.32 4.60
C GLN A 171 2.53 -1.70 4.78
N ALA A 172 1.22 -1.82 4.51
CA ALA A 172 0.54 -3.12 4.50
C ALA A 172 1.25 -4.08 3.54
N ASN A 173 1.42 -3.71 2.26
CA ASN A 173 2.13 -4.56 1.30
C ASN A 173 3.53 -5.00 1.75
N LEU A 174 4.30 -4.14 2.41
CA LEU A 174 5.60 -4.50 2.97
C LEU A 174 5.46 -5.51 4.13
N ASN A 175 4.50 -5.32 5.03
CA ASN A 175 4.21 -6.24 6.12
C ASN A 175 3.85 -7.65 5.58
N PHE A 176 3.03 -7.74 4.52
CA PHE A 176 2.73 -9.01 3.86
C PHE A 176 3.97 -9.70 3.32
N VAL A 177 4.77 -8.98 2.53
CA VAL A 177 5.98 -9.55 1.91
C VAL A 177 6.95 -10.01 2.99
N CYS A 178 7.10 -9.25 4.08
CA CYS A 178 7.90 -9.64 5.23
C CYS A 178 7.35 -10.92 5.88
N GLY A 179 6.04 -11.00 6.12
CA GLY A 179 5.40 -12.18 6.70
C GLY A 179 5.49 -13.43 5.81
N VAL A 180 5.38 -13.28 4.49
CA VAL A 180 5.59 -14.38 3.53
C VAL A 180 7.05 -14.81 3.52
N SER A 181 7.99 -13.86 3.47
CA SER A 181 9.44 -14.15 3.50
C SER A 181 9.84 -14.87 4.78
N MET A 182 9.32 -14.45 5.94
CA MET A 182 9.55 -15.11 7.22
C MET A 182 9.05 -16.57 7.20
N ARG A 183 7.85 -16.82 6.67
CA ARG A 183 7.31 -18.16 6.55
C ARG A 183 8.07 -19.02 5.54
N MET A 184 8.50 -18.44 4.42
CA MET A 184 9.36 -19.11 3.45
C MET A 184 10.72 -19.47 4.10
N ALA A 185 11.30 -18.59 4.91
CA ALA A 185 12.53 -18.86 5.64
C ALA A 185 12.35 -19.99 6.67
N GLN A 186 11.23 -20.00 7.40
CA GLN A 186 10.87 -21.09 8.32
C GLN A 186 10.70 -22.42 7.56
N GLY A 187 10.01 -22.40 6.41
CA GLY A 187 9.86 -23.56 5.53
C GLY A 187 11.21 -24.05 4.98
N SER A 188 12.07 -23.13 4.56
CA SER A 188 13.43 -23.45 4.09
C SER A 188 14.25 -24.11 5.19
N ALA A 189 14.23 -23.58 6.41
CA ALA A 189 14.93 -24.18 7.53
C ALA A 189 14.45 -25.62 7.82
N MET A 190 13.14 -25.88 7.71
CA MET A 190 12.59 -27.23 7.83
C MET A 190 13.05 -28.15 6.69
N LEU A 191 13.06 -27.65 5.46
CA LEU A 191 13.52 -28.40 4.30
C LEU A 191 15.02 -28.70 4.38
N ASP A 192 15.83 -27.75 4.83
CA ASP A 192 17.27 -27.93 5.03
C ASP A 192 17.55 -29.04 6.04
N PHE A 193 16.77 -29.10 7.13
CA PHE A 193 16.87 -30.20 8.09
C PHE A 193 16.52 -31.56 7.45
N LYS A 194 15.42 -31.63 6.68
CA LYS A 194 15.02 -32.85 5.97
C LYS A 194 16.05 -33.27 4.91
N MET A 195 16.60 -32.30 4.19
CA MET A 195 17.61 -32.52 3.16
C MET A 195 18.92 -33.03 3.78
N SER A 196 19.31 -32.49 4.94
CA SER A 196 20.48 -32.97 5.68
C SER A 196 20.34 -34.44 6.07
N ILE A 197 19.16 -34.84 6.60
CA ILE A 197 18.85 -36.24 6.91
C ILE A 197 18.91 -37.11 5.64
N LEU A 198 18.27 -36.67 4.55
CA LEU A 198 18.25 -37.42 3.29
C LEU A 198 19.67 -37.63 2.74
N ASN A 199 20.50 -36.58 2.78
CA ASN A 199 21.90 -36.62 2.34
C ASN A 199 22.74 -37.57 3.21
N GLN A 200 22.53 -37.57 4.53
CA GLN A 200 23.22 -38.48 5.44
C GLN A 200 22.81 -39.94 5.19
N VAL A 201 21.52 -40.22 4.99
CA VAL A 201 21.05 -41.57 4.63
C VAL A 201 21.63 -42.02 3.29
N ALA A 202 21.64 -41.15 2.28
CA ALA A 202 22.23 -41.45 0.98
C ALA A 202 23.73 -41.79 1.10
N ALA A 203 24.49 -41.03 1.89
CA ALA A 203 25.92 -41.27 2.11
C ALA A 203 26.21 -42.63 2.77
N VAL A 204 25.33 -43.12 3.66
CA VAL A 204 25.47 -44.44 4.30
C VAL A 204 25.09 -45.57 3.34
N CYS A 205 24.06 -45.37 2.51
CA CYS A 205 23.56 -46.38 1.59
C CYS A 205 24.46 -46.60 0.37
N LEU A 206 25.14 -45.57 -0.13
CA LEU A 206 25.98 -45.65 -1.34
C LEU A 206 27.05 -46.76 -1.31
N PRO A 207 27.94 -46.86 -0.30
CA PRO A 207 28.96 -47.91 -0.27
C PRO A 207 28.36 -49.32 -0.13
N ILE A 208 27.28 -49.46 0.65
CA ILE A 208 26.58 -50.74 0.82
C ILE A 208 25.99 -51.19 -0.53
N HIS A 209 25.37 -50.26 -1.26
CA HIS A 209 24.74 -50.54 -2.55
C HIS A 209 25.77 -50.93 -3.61
N VAL A 210 26.95 -50.30 -3.63
CA VAL A 210 28.06 -50.65 -4.54
C VAL A 210 28.51 -52.09 -4.29
N VAL A 211 28.68 -52.49 -3.03
CA VAL A 211 29.14 -53.86 -2.73
C VAL A 211 28.06 -54.89 -3.03
N ILE A 212 26.80 -54.63 -2.68
CA ILE A 212 25.67 -55.50 -3.06
C ILE A 212 25.62 -55.67 -4.58
N SER A 213 25.75 -54.58 -5.34
CA SER A 213 25.77 -54.62 -6.80
C SER A 213 26.94 -55.45 -7.34
N LEU A 214 28.14 -55.35 -6.73
CA LEU A 214 29.31 -56.12 -7.16
C LEU A 214 29.10 -57.64 -6.97
N PHE A 215 28.49 -58.04 -5.85
CA PHE A 215 28.17 -59.45 -5.57
C PHE A 215 26.90 -59.95 -6.28
N GLY A 216 26.03 -59.04 -6.73
CA GLY A 216 24.82 -59.36 -7.50
C GLY A 216 25.07 -59.53 -9.01
N MET A 217 26.24 -59.12 -9.51
CA MET A 217 26.65 -59.39 -10.89
C MET A 217 26.90 -60.89 -11.07
N ASN A 218 26.44 -61.45 -12.19
CA ASN A 218 26.60 -62.88 -12.54
C ASN A 218 28.05 -63.21 -12.96
N CYS A 219 29.01 -62.88 -12.10
CA CYS A 219 30.44 -63.12 -12.26
C CYS A 219 30.92 -63.99 -11.09
N ARG A 220 31.95 -64.79 -11.34
CA ARG A 220 32.55 -65.67 -10.33
C ARG A 220 33.24 -64.82 -9.26
N VAL A 221 32.57 -64.61 -8.12
CA VAL A 221 33.12 -63.88 -6.97
C VAL A 221 34.06 -64.76 -6.14
N PRO A 222 35.11 -64.20 -5.53
CA PRO A 222 35.89 -64.92 -4.50
C PRO A 222 34.97 -65.32 -3.34
N TYR A 223 35.23 -66.46 -2.68
CA TYR A 223 34.41 -67.13 -1.64
C TYR A 223 33.28 -68.07 -2.13
N ILE A 224 33.45 -68.69 -3.30
CA ILE A 224 32.55 -69.78 -3.76
C ILE A 224 32.78 -71.08 -2.98
N LYS A 225 31.68 -71.81 -2.76
CA LYS A 225 31.52 -73.02 -1.95
C LYS A 225 32.48 -74.18 -2.29
N ASP A 226 33.12 -74.15 -3.47
CA ASP A 226 34.02 -75.21 -3.94
C ASP A 226 35.42 -75.17 -3.30
N ASP A 227 35.87 -74.02 -2.77
CA ASP A 227 37.21 -73.88 -2.17
C ASP A 227 37.22 -73.84 -0.62
N TYR A 228 36.07 -73.59 0.04
CA TYR A 228 35.97 -73.53 1.51
C TYR A 228 34.61 -74.06 2.02
N PRO A 229 34.57 -74.91 3.07
CA PRO A 229 33.34 -75.51 3.60
C PRO A 229 32.46 -74.54 4.42
N THR A 230 32.89 -73.30 4.65
CA THR A 230 32.32 -72.39 5.65
C THR A 230 31.71 -71.12 5.05
N LEU A 231 30.42 -70.88 5.31
CA LEU A 231 29.68 -69.66 4.93
C LEU A 231 30.03 -68.43 5.80
N THR A 232 31.16 -68.48 6.50
CA THR A 232 31.55 -67.48 7.51
C THR A 232 31.86 -66.12 6.87
N ALA A 233 32.46 -66.11 5.66
CA ALA A 233 32.80 -64.87 4.95
C ALA A 233 31.57 -64.01 4.60
N PHE A 234 30.45 -64.64 4.23
CA PHE A 234 29.18 -63.94 3.99
C PHE A 234 28.66 -63.25 5.26
N TRP A 235 28.64 -63.99 6.37
CA TRP A 235 28.20 -63.43 7.65
C TRP A 235 29.12 -62.31 8.15
N VAL A 236 30.43 -62.40 7.90
CA VAL A 236 31.40 -61.33 8.24
C VAL A 236 31.14 -60.06 7.42
N ILE A 237 30.88 -60.17 6.12
CA ILE A 237 30.56 -59.02 5.26
C ILE A 237 29.22 -58.38 5.66
N CYS A 238 28.19 -59.20 5.90
CA CYS A 238 26.89 -58.71 6.39
C CYS A 238 27.00 -58.04 7.77
N ALA A 239 27.77 -58.62 8.69
CA ALA A 239 28.03 -58.02 10.01
C ALA A 239 28.81 -56.69 9.87
N GLY A 240 29.75 -56.60 8.92
CA GLY A 240 30.47 -55.37 8.60
C GLY A 240 29.55 -54.24 8.13
N PHE A 241 28.59 -54.53 7.24
CA PHE A 241 27.60 -53.53 6.81
C PHE A 241 26.61 -53.14 7.90
N ALA A 242 26.18 -54.11 8.71
CA ALA A 242 25.32 -53.83 9.86
C ALA A 242 26.04 -52.92 10.87
N LEU A 243 27.29 -53.21 11.20
CA LEU A 243 28.11 -52.37 12.08
C LEU A 243 28.31 -50.96 11.50
N TRP A 244 28.66 -50.86 10.21
CA TRP A 244 28.82 -49.58 9.52
C TRP A 244 27.53 -48.75 9.55
N ALA A 245 26.40 -49.36 9.21
CA ALA A 245 25.10 -48.70 9.24
C ALA A 245 24.75 -48.24 10.67
N ILE A 246 24.98 -49.08 11.68
CA ILE A 246 24.72 -48.72 13.09
C ILE A 246 25.60 -47.55 13.54
N VAL A 247 26.91 -47.58 13.24
CA VAL A 247 27.85 -46.51 13.62
C VAL A 247 27.44 -45.18 13.00
N PHE A 248 27.12 -45.15 11.70
CA PHE A 248 26.76 -43.91 11.01
C PHE A 248 25.31 -43.45 11.23
N MET A 249 24.38 -44.36 11.56
CA MET A 249 23.00 -44.01 11.90
C MET A 249 22.84 -43.63 13.39
N SER A 250 23.75 -44.06 14.26
CA SER A 250 23.72 -43.72 15.69
C SER A 250 23.61 -42.20 15.99
N PRO A 251 24.37 -41.29 15.34
CA PRO A 251 24.20 -39.85 15.58
C PRO A 251 22.82 -39.35 15.13
N LEU A 252 22.30 -39.89 14.03
CA LEU A 252 21.00 -39.53 13.44
C LEU A 252 19.84 -39.92 14.37
N ILE A 253 19.93 -41.12 14.96
CA ILE A 253 18.95 -41.64 15.93
C ILE A 253 19.03 -40.85 17.24
N LEU A 254 20.24 -40.53 17.71
CA LEU A 254 20.45 -39.73 18.92
C LEU A 254 19.89 -38.31 18.77
N ASP A 255 20.10 -37.67 17.62
CA ASP A 255 19.59 -36.33 17.35
C ASP A 255 18.08 -36.32 17.11
N ALA A 256 17.53 -37.35 16.46
CA ALA A 256 16.07 -37.52 16.34
C ALA A 256 15.41 -37.72 17.72
N ILE A 257 16.00 -38.54 18.59
CA ILE A 257 15.50 -38.76 19.96
C ILE A 257 15.64 -37.49 20.82
N ARG A 258 16.71 -36.71 20.65
CA ARG A 258 16.89 -35.42 21.32
C ARG A 258 15.91 -34.36 20.82
N GLY A 259 15.62 -34.33 19.52
CA GLY A 259 14.60 -33.45 18.92
C GLY A 259 13.20 -33.72 19.44
N LEU A 260 12.84 -35.00 19.66
CA LEU A 260 11.59 -35.41 20.32
C LEU A 260 11.50 -35.02 21.80
N LYS A 261 12.64 -34.77 22.46
CA LYS A 261 12.73 -34.34 23.86
C LYS A 261 12.75 -32.82 24.04
N ALA A 262 12.88 -32.04 22.95
CA ALA A 262 12.80 -30.60 23.02
C ALA A 262 11.34 -30.18 23.29
N PRO A 263 11.04 -29.46 24.38
CA PRO A 263 9.69 -28.97 24.64
C PRO A 263 9.26 -28.03 23.50
N PRO A 264 7.97 -28.05 23.10
CA PRO A 264 7.47 -27.16 22.05
C PRO A 264 7.75 -25.72 22.46
N VAL A 265 8.50 -25.01 21.62
CA VAL A 265 8.67 -23.56 21.73
C VAL A 265 7.27 -22.96 21.62
N ALA A 266 6.77 -22.40 22.71
CA ALA A 266 5.46 -21.78 22.77
C ALA A 266 5.37 -20.72 21.66
N PRO A 267 4.22 -20.63 20.95
CA PRO A 267 3.99 -19.51 20.05
C PRO A 267 3.96 -18.24 20.91
N TYR A 268 4.84 -17.29 20.61
CA TYR A 268 4.76 -15.95 21.15
C TYR A 268 3.38 -15.39 20.78
N SER A 269 2.57 -15.15 21.82
CA SER A 269 1.35 -14.35 21.76
C SER A 269 1.70 -12.88 21.62
#